data_AF-A0AAX4AYW4-F1
#
_entry.id   AF-A0AAX4AYW4-F1
#
_cell.length_a   1.000
_cell.length_b   1.000
_cell.length_c   1.000
_cell.angle_alpha   90.00
_cell.angle_beta   90.00
_cell.angle_gamma   90.00
#
_symmetry.space_group_name_H-M   'P 1'
#
loop_
_entity.id
_entity.type
_entity.pdbx_description
1 polymer ?
#
loop_
_entity_poly.entity_id
_entity_poly.type
_entity_poly.pdbx_seq_one_letter_code
_entity_poly.pdbx_strand_id
1 'polypeptide(L)'
;MKIHFTNLFGQSSQSVALMAQNDIMNVVRELGVNELGIYFYDHSNEPASELNSRMDGILAGVAFGDIVFVQSPSWNGIEWDRRLVDKLKLLQTKLVMFIHDVPPLMFESNYYLMPNYIDMYNQSDLVVVPSEQMYHRLVSEGLTVKKYVVQKLWDLTHSLDLYTPQFEKKLIFSGNPSRFPHIIDWKYDTPLHVYTEPVEGVDYSKVHIEGWRTKQELLLELSKGGFGLVWGNSENPEDERDYYKENISYKLSTYLSAGLPVVVPDYLSNADYIRDKGLGFVASSLEEANRLVQDCTEEEYAQMVRKAHYTSYLIRNGYFTKKLFVDTIMALDE
;
A
#
# COMPACT_ATOMS: atom_id res chain seq x y z
N MET A 1 7.68 28.39 6.70
CA MET A 1 7.38 26.96 6.90
C MET A 1 7.13 26.34 5.54
N LYS A 2 8.05 25.51 5.06
CA LYS A 2 7.89 24.66 3.88
C LYS A 2 7.49 23.25 4.33
N ILE A 3 6.92 22.50 3.40
CA ILE A 3 6.58 21.08 3.61
C ILE A 3 7.42 20.26 2.66
N HIS A 4 8.00 19.18 3.18
CA HIS A 4 8.87 18.27 2.44
C HIS A 4 8.38 16.84 2.58
N PHE A 5 8.56 16.04 1.54
CA PHE A 5 8.33 14.60 1.54
C PHE A 5 9.60 13.89 1.10
N THR A 6 10.02 12.86 1.83
CA THR A 6 11.05 11.94 1.32
C THR A 6 10.47 11.12 0.18
N ASN A 7 11.22 10.82 -0.88
CA ASN A 7 10.74 9.98 -1.97
C ASN A 7 11.82 9.00 -2.45
N LEU A 8 11.48 7.71 -2.53
CA LEU A 8 12.38 6.64 -2.91
C LEU A 8 12.65 6.59 -4.42
N PHE A 9 13.88 6.22 -4.78
CA PHE A 9 14.37 5.97 -6.14
C PHE A 9 15.34 4.78 -6.19
N GLY A 10 15.63 4.25 -7.37
CA GLY A 10 16.72 3.28 -7.57
C GLY A 10 16.35 1.79 -7.38
N GLN A 11 15.13 1.48 -6.97
CA GLN A 11 14.61 0.10 -7.01
C GLN A 11 14.15 -0.31 -8.41
N SER A 12 13.90 -1.61 -8.61
CA SER A 12 13.26 -2.14 -9.82
C SER A 12 11.97 -1.38 -10.15
N SER A 13 11.69 -1.15 -11.44
CA SER A 13 10.44 -0.53 -11.92
C SER A 13 9.18 -1.33 -11.55
N GLN A 14 9.34 -2.60 -11.15
CA GLN A 14 8.27 -3.47 -10.67
C GLN A 14 8.08 -3.40 -9.15
N SER A 15 8.88 -2.61 -8.42
CA SER A 15 8.76 -2.46 -6.97
C SER A 15 7.51 -1.68 -6.58
N VAL A 16 6.59 -2.32 -5.87
CA VAL A 16 5.39 -1.67 -5.32
C VAL A 16 5.75 -0.61 -4.28
N ALA A 17 6.80 -0.82 -3.49
CA ALA A 17 7.24 0.16 -2.50
C ALA A 17 7.70 1.47 -3.17
N LEU A 18 8.48 1.36 -4.26
CA LEU A 18 8.89 2.50 -5.07
C LEU A 18 7.68 3.20 -5.70
N MET A 19 6.80 2.43 -6.35
CA MET A 19 5.61 2.98 -6.98
C MET A 19 4.70 3.71 -5.98
N ALA A 20 4.49 3.15 -4.79
CA ALA A 20 3.63 3.76 -3.76
C ALA A 20 4.18 5.10 -3.27
N GLN A 21 5.49 5.20 -2.97
CA GLN A 21 6.09 6.48 -2.56
C GLN A 21 6.05 7.52 -3.68
N ASN A 22 6.31 7.10 -4.91
CA ASN A 22 6.29 7.99 -6.07
C ASN A 22 4.88 8.47 -6.40
N ASP A 23 3.86 7.60 -6.31
CA ASP A 23 2.45 7.97 -6.54
C ASP A 23 1.97 8.97 -5.49
N ILE A 24 2.35 8.81 -4.21
CA ILE A 24 2.10 9.83 -3.17
C ILE A 24 2.79 11.14 -3.53
N MET A 25 4.09 11.10 -3.85
CA MET A 25 4.85 12.30 -4.19
C MET A 25 4.24 13.03 -5.38
N ASN A 26 3.75 12.31 -6.39
CA ASN A 26 3.06 12.91 -7.54
C ASN A 26 1.81 13.69 -7.11
N VAL A 27 1.01 13.14 -6.19
CA VAL A 27 -0.17 13.81 -5.65
C VAL A 27 0.21 15.05 -4.84
N VAL A 28 1.14 14.93 -3.90
CA VAL A 28 1.46 16.04 -2.98
C VAL A 28 2.31 17.13 -3.65
N ARG A 29 3.01 16.82 -4.75
CA ARG A 29 3.71 17.83 -5.58
C ARG A 29 2.75 18.88 -6.13
N GLU A 30 1.52 18.50 -6.48
CA GLU A 30 0.47 19.43 -6.90
C GLU A 30 0.06 20.41 -5.78
N LEU A 31 0.37 20.08 -4.53
CA LEU A 31 0.06 20.88 -3.34
C LEU A 31 1.23 21.78 -2.90
N GLY A 32 2.30 21.88 -3.70
CA GLY A 32 3.41 22.79 -3.46
C GLY A 32 4.44 22.30 -2.43
N VAL A 33 4.53 20.98 -2.21
CA VAL A 33 5.56 20.38 -1.34
C VAL A 33 6.88 20.19 -2.06
N ASN A 34 7.98 20.14 -1.31
CA ASN A 34 9.32 19.85 -1.84
C ASN A 34 9.62 18.36 -1.71
N GLU A 35 10.39 17.84 -2.66
CA GLU A 35 10.81 16.43 -2.71
C GLU A 35 12.23 16.27 -2.17
N LEU A 36 12.41 15.35 -1.22
CA LEU A 36 13.70 14.92 -0.70
C LEU A 36 14.01 13.52 -1.27
N GLY A 37 14.70 13.50 -2.40
CA GLY A 37 15.00 12.24 -3.10
C GLY A 37 15.97 11.35 -2.32
N ILE A 38 15.61 10.08 -2.16
CA ILE A 38 16.41 9.04 -1.52
C ILE A 38 16.65 7.92 -2.52
N TYR A 39 17.91 7.64 -2.83
CA TYR A 39 18.27 6.51 -3.69
C TYR A 39 18.40 5.23 -2.85
N PHE A 40 17.95 4.10 -3.38
CA PHE A 40 18.12 2.77 -2.80
C PHE A 40 19.51 2.22 -3.13
N TYR A 41 20.32 1.92 -2.12
CA TYR A 41 21.68 1.40 -2.28
C TYR A 41 22.15 0.66 -1.02
N ASP A 42 23.19 -0.16 -1.18
CA ASP A 42 23.88 -0.78 -0.04
C ASP A 42 24.87 0.22 0.57
N HIS A 43 24.57 0.68 1.79
CA HIS A 43 25.41 1.63 2.52
C HIS A 43 26.39 0.94 3.50
N SER A 44 26.47 -0.39 3.53
CA SER A 44 27.25 -1.14 4.54
C SER A 44 28.74 -0.79 4.58
N ASN A 45 29.30 -0.38 3.44
CA ASN A 45 30.70 0.03 3.31
C ASN A 45 30.88 1.56 3.21
N GLU A 46 29.81 2.36 3.34
CA GLU A 46 29.89 3.82 3.26
C GLU A 46 30.47 4.41 4.56
N PRO A 47 31.58 5.16 4.51
CA PRO A 47 32.12 5.83 5.69
C PRO A 47 31.11 6.78 6.33
N ALA A 48 31.09 6.86 7.67
CA ALA A 48 30.12 7.67 8.39
C ALA A 48 30.10 9.16 7.98
N SER A 49 31.26 9.73 7.63
CA SER A 49 31.39 11.11 7.13
C SER A 49 30.77 11.31 5.74
N GLU A 50 30.87 10.30 4.87
CA GLU A 50 30.29 10.33 3.53
C GLU A 50 28.77 10.19 3.59
N LEU A 51 28.27 9.23 4.38
CA LEU A 51 26.83 9.09 4.66
C LEU A 51 26.26 10.38 5.27
N ASN A 52 26.99 11.01 6.20
CA ASN A 52 26.60 12.31 6.76
C ASN A 52 26.49 13.38 5.68
N SER A 53 27.49 13.49 4.80
CA SER A 53 27.53 14.49 3.71
C SER A 53 26.42 14.24 2.68
N ARG A 54 26.11 12.98 2.39
CA ARG A 54 24.98 12.59 1.53
C ARG A 54 23.65 13.08 2.12
N MET A 55 23.43 12.83 3.41
CA MET A 55 22.22 13.31 4.10
C MET A 55 22.16 14.84 4.13
N ASP A 56 23.29 15.54 4.31
CA ASP A 56 23.34 17.01 4.21
C ASP A 56 22.94 17.48 2.81
N GLY A 57 23.33 16.75 1.75
CA GLY A 57 22.88 17.00 0.38
C GLY A 57 21.37 16.80 0.19
N ILE A 58 20.82 15.69 0.70
CA ILE A 58 19.38 15.39 0.65
C ILE A 58 18.58 16.49 1.39
N LEU A 59 19.08 16.93 2.54
CA LEU A 59 18.41 17.88 3.44
C LEU A 59 18.77 19.34 3.17
N ALA A 60 19.54 19.66 2.12
CA ALA A 60 20.04 21.01 1.86
C ALA A 60 18.93 22.08 1.74
N GLY A 61 17.74 21.67 1.33
CA GLY A 61 16.55 22.53 1.22
C GLY A 61 15.71 22.66 2.50
N VAL A 62 16.02 21.91 3.56
CA VAL A 62 15.22 21.85 4.80
C VAL A 62 15.70 22.92 5.79
N ALA A 63 14.76 23.67 6.37
CA ALA A 63 15.05 24.72 7.34
C ALA A 63 14.34 24.47 8.69
N PHE A 64 14.78 25.21 9.72
CA PHE A 64 14.17 25.22 11.04
C PHE A 64 12.65 25.42 10.96
N GLY A 65 11.90 24.55 11.66
CA GLY A 65 10.44 24.62 11.75
C GLY A 65 9.69 24.20 10.47
N ASP A 66 10.38 23.71 9.43
CA ASP A 66 9.72 23.07 8.29
C ASP A 66 9.04 21.74 8.72
N ILE A 67 8.02 21.33 7.98
CA ILE A 67 7.36 20.02 8.17
C ILE A 67 8.00 19.02 7.22
N VAL A 68 8.38 17.85 7.72
CA VAL A 68 8.97 16.78 6.90
C VAL A 68 8.18 15.48 7.10
N PHE A 69 7.57 15.00 6.02
CA PHE A 69 6.99 13.67 5.93
C PHE A 69 8.07 12.67 5.52
N VAL A 70 8.40 11.75 6.42
CA VAL A 70 9.30 10.64 6.15
C VAL A 70 8.46 9.44 5.73
N GLN A 71 8.40 9.17 4.42
CA GLN A 71 7.81 7.96 3.85
C GLN A 71 8.68 6.75 4.24
N SER A 72 8.24 5.99 5.24
CA SER A 72 9.00 4.90 5.86
C SER A 72 8.54 3.52 5.38
N PRO A 73 9.47 2.59 5.12
CA PRO A 73 10.93 2.73 5.22
C PRO A 73 11.56 3.30 3.91
N SER A 74 12.82 3.75 3.96
CA SER A 74 13.59 4.03 2.74
C SER A 74 14.07 2.78 2.01
N TRP A 75 13.96 1.62 2.68
CA TRP A 75 14.53 0.34 2.27
C TRP A 75 16.07 0.28 2.26
N ASN A 76 16.79 1.33 2.66
CA ASN A 76 18.24 1.27 2.87
C ASN A 76 18.64 0.60 4.21
N GLY A 77 17.67 0.19 5.03
CA GLY A 77 17.89 -0.42 6.34
C GLY A 77 17.66 0.56 7.50
N ILE A 78 17.33 0.00 8.67
CA ILE A 78 16.90 0.81 9.82
C ILE A 78 17.98 1.75 10.34
N GLU A 79 19.26 1.40 10.19
CA GLU A 79 20.37 2.27 10.58
C GLU A 79 20.43 3.53 9.72
N TRP A 80 20.15 3.40 8.41
CA TRP A 80 20.07 4.53 7.49
C TRP A 80 18.88 5.43 7.82
N ASP A 81 17.70 4.84 8.02
CA ASP A 81 16.47 5.57 8.35
C ASP A 81 16.60 6.35 9.67
N ARG A 82 17.18 5.73 10.71
CA ARG A 82 17.42 6.39 12.01
C ARG A 82 18.32 7.61 11.87
N ARG A 83 19.42 7.50 11.12
CA ARG A 83 20.35 8.63 10.91
C ARG A 83 19.69 9.80 10.17
N LEU A 84 18.81 9.53 9.21
CA LEU A 84 18.04 10.58 8.54
C LEU A 84 17.11 11.29 9.53
N VAL A 85 16.38 10.51 10.35
CA VAL A 85 15.47 11.04 11.37
C VAL A 85 16.23 11.86 12.42
N ASP A 86 17.35 11.36 12.93
CA ASP A 86 18.19 12.07 13.91
C ASP A 86 18.65 13.43 13.37
N LYS A 87 19.06 13.49 12.09
CA LYS A 87 19.42 14.76 11.42
C LYS A 87 18.25 15.72 11.29
N LEU A 88 17.07 15.24 10.92
CA LEU A 88 15.86 16.06 10.86
C LEU A 88 15.53 16.67 12.24
N LYS A 89 15.71 15.90 13.33
CA LYS A 89 15.55 16.42 14.70
C LYS A 89 16.58 17.48 15.06
N LEU A 90 17.83 17.36 14.61
CA LEU A 90 18.84 18.41 14.81
C LEU A 90 18.47 19.72 14.09
N LEU A 91 17.79 19.64 12.95
CA LEU A 91 17.25 20.80 12.23
C LEU A 91 15.97 21.37 12.87
N GLN A 92 15.46 20.75 13.94
CA GLN A 92 14.25 21.17 14.66
C GLN A 92 13.04 21.30 13.72
N THR A 93 12.86 20.31 12.84
CA THR A 93 11.67 20.17 11.99
C THR A 93 10.49 19.63 12.79
N LYS A 94 9.27 19.86 12.27
CA LYS A 94 8.09 19.08 12.64
C LYS A 94 8.11 17.79 11.82
N LEU A 95 8.26 16.65 12.47
CA LEU A 95 8.46 15.35 11.82
C LEU A 95 7.15 14.56 11.76
N VAL A 96 6.74 14.18 10.55
CA VAL A 96 5.64 13.24 10.32
C VAL A 96 6.24 11.92 9.85
N MET A 97 6.02 10.85 10.60
CA MET A 97 6.41 9.50 10.16
C MET A 97 5.27 8.89 9.35
N PHE A 98 5.43 8.81 8.03
CA PHE A 98 4.42 8.24 7.13
C PHE A 98 4.74 6.78 6.82
N ILE A 99 4.05 5.88 7.51
CA ILE A 99 4.34 4.44 7.52
C ILE A 99 3.66 3.78 6.33
N HIS A 100 4.47 3.35 5.36
CA HIS A 100 4.02 2.52 4.23
C HIS A 100 4.10 1.04 4.58
N ASP A 101 5.19 0.65 5.23
CA ASP A 101 5.42 -0.71 5.69
C ASP A 101 6.16 -0.72 7.04
N VAL A 102 6.01 -1.82 7.79
CA VAL A 102 6.74 -2.06 9.05
C VAL A 102 7.54 -3.36 8.90
N PRO A 103 8.80 -3.32 8.40
CA PRO A 103 9.57 -4.53 8.10
C PRO A 103 9.68 -5.58 9.23
N PRO A 104 9.76 -5.21 10.52
CA PRO A 104 9.72 -6.18 11.62
C PRO A 104 8.39 -6.94 11.76
N LEU A 105 7.26 -6.38 11.31
CA LEU A 105 5.96 -7.06 11.26
C LEU A 105 5.78 -7.85 9.95
N MET A 106 6.41 -7.40 8.86
CA MET A 106 6.36 -8.11 7.57
C MET A 106 7.08 -9.45 7.64
N PHE A 107 8.22 -9.52 8.33
CA PHE A 107 9.10 -10.67 8.38
C PHE A 107 9.44 -11.04 9.82
N GLU A 108 9.01 -12.22 10.26
CA GLU A 108 9.28 -12.74 11.61
C GLU A 108 10.78 -12.73 11.95
N SER A 109 11.63 -13.08 10.98
CA SER A 109 13.09 -13.03 11.13
C SER A 109 13.63 -11.64 11.45
N ASN A 110 12.86 -10.58 11.18
CA ASN A 110 13.22 -9.19 11.43
C ASN A 110 12.55 -8.62 12.68
N TYR A 111 11.76 -9.39 13.42
CA TYR A 111 11.04 -8.90 14.60
C TYR A 111 11.98 -8.34 15.68
N TYR A 112 13.21 -8.86 15.76
CA TYR A 112 14.25 -8.32 16.66
C TYR A 112 14.58 -6.83 16.41
N LEU A 113 14.27 -6.29 15.22
CA LEU A 113 14.45 -4.88 14.88
C LEU A 113 13.30 -4.00 15.39
N MET A 114 12.21 -4.56 15.91
CA MET A 114 11.03 -3.81 16.34
C MET A 114 11.35 -2.63 17.28
N PRO A 115 12.17 -2.81 18.34
CA PRO A 115 12.52 -1.70 19.22
C PRO A 115 13.19 -0.54 18.47
N ASN A 116 14.02 -0.82 17.47
CA ASN A 116 14.69 0.21 16.68
C ASN A 116 13.72 1.02 15.82
N TYR A 117 12.68 0.38 15.28
CA TYR A 117 11.62 1.06 14.54
C TYR A 117 10.74 1.91 15.47
N ILE A 118 10.34 1.37 16.62
CA ILE A 118 9.53 2.10 17.61
C ILE A 118 10.29 3.31 18.16
N ASP A 119 11.58 3.16 18.50
CA ASP A 119 12.43 4.28 18.93
C ASP A 119 12.47 5.39 17.88
N MET A 120 12.63 5.02 16.60
CA MET A 120 12.63 5.97 15.49
C MET A 120 11.28 6.65 15.31
N TYR A 121 10.18 5.90 15.36
CA TYR A 121 8.82 6.44 15.22
C TYR A 121 8.47 7.38 16.38
N ASN A 122 8.93 7.09 17.59
CA ASN A 122 8.76 7.94 18.77
C ASN A 122 9.47 9.29 18.70
N GLN A 123 10.33 9.53 17.70
CA GLN A 123 10.91 10.85 17.47
C GLN A 123 9.98 11.80 16.70
N SER A 124 8.90 11.27 16.10
CA SER A 124 7.95 12.05 15.30
C SER A 124 6.93 12.81 16.15
N ASP A 125 6.43 13.92 15.60
CA ASP A 125 5.36 14.72 16.21
C ASP A 125 3.97 14.12 15.89
N LEU A 126 3.87 13.38 14.78
CA LEU A 126 2.67 12.69 14.32
C LEU A 126 3.06 11.46 13.48
N VAL A 127 2.32 10.36 13.62
CA VAL A 127 2.44 9.19 12.74
C VAL A 127 1.25 9.09 11.76
N VAL A 128 1.53 8.80 10.51
CA VAL A 128 0.50 8.43 9.54
C VAL A 128 0.59 6.93 9.34
N VAL A 129 -0.51 6.24 9.62
CA VAL A 129 -0.60 4.77 9.60
C VAL A 129 -1.55 4.28 8.50
N PRO A 130 -1.36 3.05 7.99
CA PRO A 130 -2.24 2.47 6.98
C PRO A 130 -3.68 2.27 7.51
N SER A 131 -3.83 1.79 8.76
CA SER A 131 -5.10 1.43 9.39
C SER A 131 -5.11 1.75 10.90
N GLU A 132 -6.30 1.75 11.51
CA GLU A 132 -6.45 1.80 12.97
C GLU A 132 -5.79 0.59 13.65
N GLN A 133 -5.88 -0.60 13.04
CA GLN A 133 -5.28 -1.82 13.57
C GLN A 133 -3.75 -1.68 13.65
N MET A 134 -3.11 -1.11 12.62
CA MET A 134 -1.68 -0.84 12.63
C MET A 134 -1.29 0.14 13.74
N TYR A 135 -2.06 1.21 13.96
CA TYR A 135 -1.78 2.13 15.06
C TYR A 135 -1.81 1.41 16.41
N HIS A 136 -2.88 0.65 16.68
CA HIS A 136 -2.99 -0.10 17.92
C HIS A 136 -1.90 -1.16 18.09
N ARG A 137 -1.50 -1.83 16.99
CA ARG A 137 -0.36 -2.74 17.01
C ARG A 137 0.91 -2.00 17.42
N LEU A 138 1.24 -0.88 16.78
CA LEU A 138 2.44 -0.10 17.11
C LEU A 138 2.41 0.43 18.55
N VAL A 139 1.25 0.84 19.07
CA VAL A 139 1.10 1.22 20.49
C VAL A 139 1.41 0.03 21.40
N SER A 140 0.93 -1.17 21.08
CA SER A 140 1.25 -2.38 21.85
C SER A 140 2.74 -2.74 21.84
N GLU A 141 3.48 -2.31 20.80
CA GLU A 141 4.93 -2.46 20.66
C GLU A 141 5.74 -1.32 21.32
N GLY A 142 5.07 -0.29 21.87
CA GLY A 142 5.71 0.81 22.59
C GLY A 142 5.70 2.17 21.88
N LEU A 143 4.90 2.34 20.82
CA LEU A 143 4.66 3.66 20.24
C LEU A 143 3.95 4.58 21.25
N THR A 144 4.54 5.75 21.50
CA THR A 144 4.06 6.76 22.45
C THR A 144 3.46 7.99 21.76
N VAL A 145 3.59 8.09 20.43
CA VAL A 145 3.04 9.19 19.63
C VAL A 145 1.51 9.10 19.65
N LYS A 146 0.87 10.12 20.24
CA LYS A 146 -0.59 10.17 20.44
C LYS A 146 -1.35 10.72 19.24
N LYS A 147 -0.70 11.57 18.44
CA LYS A 147 -1.31 12.16 17.24
C LYS A 147 -1.07 11.23 16.07
N TYR A 148 -2.14 10.84 15.40
CA TYR A 148 -2.05 10.02 14.21
C TYR A 148 -3.15 10.29 13.20
N VAL A 149 -2.88 9.96 11.95
CA VAL A 149 -3.84 10.00 10.85
C VAL A 149 -3.85 8.64 10.15
N VAL A 150 -5.04 8.14 9.80
CA VAL A 150 -5.19 6.88 9.09
C VAL A 150 -5.35 7.12 7.59
N GLN A 151 -4.49 6.51 6.78
CA GLN A 151 -4.50 6.61 5.32
C GLN A 151 -5.74 5.97 4.67
N LYS A 152 -6.17 4.82 5.19
CA LYS A 152 -7.30 4.01 4.71
C LYS A 152 -7.09 3.31 3.37
N LEU A 153 -6.69 4.00 2.30
CA LEU A 153 -6.46 3.38 0.98
C LEU A 153 -5.27 4.00 0.26
N TRP A 154 -4.64 3.21 -0.62
CA TRP A 154 -3.67 3.74 -1.57
C TRP A 154 -4.39 4.50 -2.69
N ASP A 155 -3.84 5.62 -3.11
CA ASP A 155 -4.20 6.22 -4.40
C ASP A 155 -3.40 5.57 -5.52
N LEU A 156 -3.95 5.64 -6.73
CA LEU A 156 -3.32 5.16 -7.95
C LEU A 156 -3.65 6.14 -9.07
N THR A 157 -2.89 7.23 -9.19
CA THR A 157 -3.24 8.30 -10.13
C THR A 157 -3.10 7.87 -11.59
N HIS A 158 -4.14 8.14 -12.39
CA HIS A 158 -4.12 7.96 -13.85
C HIS A 158 -5.24 8.77 -14.54
N SER A 159 -5.03 9.10 -15.81
CA SER A 159 -6.01 9.75 -16.69
C SER A 159 -6.56 8.84 -17.79
N LEU A 160 -6.37 7.52 -17.65
CA LEU A 160 -6.85 6.52 -18.62
C LEU A 160 -8.37 6.57 -18.77
N ASP A 161 -8.83 6.46 -20.02
CA ASP A 161 -10.22 6.21 -20.34
C ASP A 161 -10.45 4.69 -20.26
N LEU A 162 -11.18 4.27 -19.23
CA LEU A 162 -11.39 2.86 -18.89
C LEU A 162 -12.79 2.42 -19.31
N TYR A 163 -12.95 1.12 -19.56
CA TYR A 163 -14.26 0.54 -19.82
C TYR A 163 -15.12 0.56 -18.54
N THR A 164 -16.44 0.37 -18.70
CA THR A 164 -17.31 0.03 -17.57
C THR A 164 -17.28 -1.48 -17.39
N PRO A 165 -16.87 -2.01 -16.21
CA PRO A 165 -16.80 -3.45 -15.99
C PRO A 165 -18.12 -4.15 -16.27
N GLN A 166 -18.06 -5.19 -17.10
CA GLN A 166 -19.21 -6.05 -17.41
C GLN A 166 -19.32 -7.20 -16.41
N PHE A 167 -20.54 -7.70 -16.23
CA PHE A 167 -20.77 -8.83 -15.33
C PHE A 167 -20.22 -10.11 -15.94
N GLU A 168 -19.21 -10.67 -15.29
CA GLU A 168 -18.62 -11.97 -15.63
C GLU A 168 -18.32 -12.71 -14.32
N LYS A 169 -18.76 -13.96 -14.21
CA LYS A 169 -18.47 -14.81 -13.05
C LYS A 169 -17.04 -15.36 -13.11
N LYS A 170 -16.06 -14.46 -13.01
CA LYS A 170 -14.62 -14.77 -12.97
C LYS A 170 -13.93 -13.95 -11.90
N LEU A 171 -12.89 -14.54 -11.31
CA LEU A 171 -11.99 -13.86 -10.39
C LEU A 171 -10.70 -13.47 -11.12
N ILE A 172 -10.14 -12.34 -10.74
CA ILE A 172 -8.89 -11.83 -11.29
C ILE A 172 -7.90 -11.61 -10.15
N PHE A 173 -6.71 -12.16 -10.28
CA PHE A 173 -5.63 -12.00 -9.32
C PHE A 173 -4.38 -11.42 -10.00
N SER A 174 -3.82 -10.36 -9.43
CA SER A 174 -2.56 -9.75 -9.86
C SER A 174 -1.54 -9.86 -8.74
N GLY A 175 -0.62 -10.81 -8.88
CA GLY A 175 0.35 -11.13 -7.84
C GLY A 175 1.25 -12.29 -8.22
N ASN A 176 2.42 -12.36 -7.59
CA ASN A 176 3.44 -13.36 -7.90
C ASN A 176 3.07 -14.74 -7.30
N PRO A 177 2.95 -15.80 -8.11
CA PRO A 177 2.70 -17.18 -7.69
C PRO A 177 3.54 -17.67 -6.52
N SER A 178 4.83 -17.33 -6.46
CA SER A 178 5.74 -17.78 -5.40
C SER A 178 5.35 -17.26 -4.01
N ARG A 179 4.56 -16.18 -3.94
CA ARG A 179 4.01 -15.65 -2.68
C ARG A 179 2.63 -16.21 -2.34
N PHE A 180 1.93 -16.76 -3.33
CA PHE A 180 0.53 -17.15 -3.22
C PHE A 180 0.29 -18.54 -3.82
N PRO A 181 1.00 -19.59 -3.36
CA PRO A 181 0.94 -20.92 -3.97
C PRO A 181 -0.47 -21.51 -3.92
N HIS A 182 -1.23 -21.25 -2.85
CA HIS A 182 -2.61 -21.69 -2.69
C HIS A 182 -3.59 -21.04 -3.67
N ILE A 183 -3.27 -19.86 -4.22
CA ILE A 183 -4.08 -19.21 -5.26
C ILE A 183 -3.91 -19.93 -6.60
N ILE A 184 -2.71 -20.45 -6.87
CA ILE A 184 -2.41 -21.18 -8.11
C ILE A 184 -2.98 -22.60 -8.07
N ASP A 185 -3.04 -23.21 -6.88
CA ASP A 185 -3.73 -24.47 -6.65
C ASP A 185 -5.27 -24.31 -6.61
N TRP A 186 -5.81 -23.57 -7.58
CA TRP A 186 -7.22 -23.19 -7.63
C TRP A 186 -8.13 -24.41 -7.81
N LYS A 187 -9.11 -24.57 -6.92
CA LYS A 187 -9.97 -25.78 -6.84
C LYS A 187 -11.46 -25.50 -6.95
N TYR A 188 -11.83 -24.30 -7.36
CA TYR A 188 -13.20 -23.81 -7.34
C TYR A 188 -13.74 -23.56 -8.75
N ASP A 189 -15.07 -23.63 -8.88
CA ASP A 189 -15.76 -23.55 -10.18
C ASP A 189 -15.62 -22.18 -10.88
N THR A 190 -15.49 -21.11 -10.10
CA THR A 190 -15.27 -19.76 -10.66
C THR A 190 -13.90 -19.69 -11.33
N PRO A 191 -13.80 -19.38 -12.64
CA PRO A 191 -12.53 -19.24 -13.32
C PRO A 191 -11.65 -18.16 -12.68
N LEU A 192 -10.37 -18.47 -12.49
CA LEU A 192 -9.38 -17.54 -11.95
C LEU A 192 -8.39 -17.12 -13.04
N HIS A 193 -8.34 -15.82 -13.32
CA HIS A 193 -7.39 -15.19 -14.25
C HIS A 193 -6.24 -14.56 -13.47
N VAL A 194 -5.01 -14.96 -13.78
CA VAL A 194 -3.81 -14.56 -13.04
C VAL A 194 -2.88 -13.73 -13.93
N TYR A 195 -2.67 -12.48 -13.54
CA TYR A 195 -1.72 -11.57 -14.16
C TYR A 195 -0.38 -11.63 -13.44
N THR A 196 0.55 -12.41 -14.00
CA THR A 196 1.91 -12.59 -13.51
C THR A 196 2.82 -13.05 -14.63
N GLU A 197 4.13 -12.83 -14.48
CA GLU A 197 5.12 -13.57 -15.25
C GLU A 197 5.09 -15.04 -14.81
N PRO A 198 4.97 -16.01 -15.73
CA PRO A 198 5.02 -17.43 -15.38
C PRO A 198 6.40 -17.81 -14.82
N VAL A 199 6.40 -18.53 -13.71
CA VAL A 199 7.63 -19.11 -13.13
C VAL A 199 7.80 -20.54 -13.63
N GLU A 200 9.01 -20.87 -14.10
CA GLU A 200 9.36 -22.23 -14.52
C GLU A 200 9.16 -23.25 -13.38
N GLY A 201 8.56 -24.39 -13.69
CA GLY A 201 8.31 -25.47 -12.73
C GLY A 201 7.04 -25.32 -11.89
N VAL A 202 6.27 -24.24 -12.04
CA VAL A 202 4.96 -24.08 -11.40
C VAL A 202 3.85 -24.61 -12.33
N ASP A 203 2.93 -25.41 -11.79
CA ASP A 203 1.75 -25.90 -12.51
C ASP A 203 0.64 -24.85 -12.49
N TYR A 204 0.28 -24.33 -13.66
CA TYR A 204 -0.80 -23.36 -13.84
C TYR A 204 -2.05 -23.96 -14.50
N SER A 205 -2.16 -25.29 -14.62
CA SER A 205 -3.28 -25.95 -15.31
C SER A 205 -4.66 -25.65 -14.71
N LYS A 206 -4.69 -25.17 -13.46
CA LYS A 206 -5.91 -24.84 -12.70
C LYS A 206 -6.35 -23.39 -12.83
N VAL A 207 -5.58 -22.54 -13.51
CA VAL A 207 -5.83 -21.10 -13.65
C VAL A 207 -5.61 -20.62 -15.08
N HIS A 208 -6.18 -19.47 -15.43
CA HIS A 208 -5.92 -18.80 -16.70
C HIS A 208 -4.76 -17.81 -16.54
N ILE A 209 -3.61 -18.12 -17.13
CA ILE A 209 -2.46 -17.23 -17.08
C ILE A 209 -2.57 -16.17 -18.19
N GLU A 210 -2.65 -14.92 -17.78
CA GLU A 210 -2.76 -13.76 -18.68
C GLU A 210 -1.38 -13.17 -19.03
N GLY A 211 -0.35 -13.50 -18.25
CA GLY A 211 1.00 -12.92 -18.36
C GLY A 211 1.15 -11.59 -17.62
N TRP A 212 2.37 -11.07 -17.56
CA TRP A 212 2.63 -9.76 -16.97
C TRP A 212 2.10 -8.63 -17.86
N ARG A 213 1.70 -7.51 -17.23
CA ARG A 213 1.20 -6.30 -17.90
C ARG A 213 1.75 -5.05 -17.22
N THR A 214 1.94 -4.00 -17.99
CA THR A 214 2.21 -2.67 -17.43
C THR A 214 1.01 -2.17 -16.64
N LYS A 215 1.20 -1.17 -15.76
CA LYS A 215 0.10 -0.55 -14.98
C LYS A 215 -1.06 -0.10 -15.88
N GLN A 216 -0.76 0.50 -17.04
CA GLN A 216 -1.80 1.00 -17.96
C GLN A 216 -2.57 -0.14 -18.63
N GLU A 217 -1.87 -1.14 -19.17
CA GLU A 217 -2.49 -2.31 -19.79
C GLU A 217 -3.32 -3.10 -18.77
N LEU A 218 -2.79 -3.30 -17.56
CA LEU A 218 -3.51 -4.00 -16.49
C LEU A 218 -4.81 -3.27 -16.15
N LEU A 219 -4.79 -1.95 -15.97
CA LEU A 219 -6.01 -1.18 -15.67
C LEU A 219 -7.05 -1.29 -16.79
N LEU A 220 -6.61 -1.27 -18.06
CA LEU A 220 -7.50 -1.47 -19.21
C LEU A 220 -8.14 -2.86 -19.20
N GLU A 221 -7.35 -3.91 -18.98
CA GLU A 221 -7.87 -5.29 -18.89
C GLU A 221 -8.82 -5.48 -17.71
N LEU A 222 -8.46 -4.98 -16.52
CA LEU A 222 -9.30 -5.05 -15.32
C LEU A 222 -10.64 -4.35 -15.52
N SER A 223 -10.67 -3.22 -16.24
CA SER A 223 -11.89 -2.47 -16.46
C SER A 223 -12.91 -3.17 -17.37
N LYS A 224 -12.57 -4.31 -17.98
CA LYS A 224 -13.48 -5.06 -18.85
C LYS A 224 -14.54 -5.85 -18.08
N GLY A 225 -14.26 -6.37 -16.89
CA GLY A 225 -15.24 -7.12 -16.11
C GLY A 225 -14.66 -8.23 -15.22
N GLY A 226 -15.50 -8.77 -14.34
CA GLY A 226 -15.14 -9.78 -13.35
C GLY A 226 -15.00 -9.21 -11.94
N PHE A 227 -14.29 -9.94 -11.07
CA PHE A 227 -14.06 -9.53 -9.68
C PHE A 227 -12.58 -9.53 -9.36
N GLY A 228 -12.07 -8.45 -8.77
CA GLY A 228 -10.70 -8.38 -8.29
C GLY A 228 -10.52 -9.14 -6.98
N LEU A 229 -9.74 -10.22 -6.97
CA LEU A 229 -9.45 -11.02 -5.79
C LEU A 229 -8.24 -10.45 -5.04
N VAL A 230 -8.49 -9.99 -3.82
CA VAL A 230 -7.42 -9.67 -2.86
C VAL A 230 -7.42 -10.77 -1.82
N TRP A 231 -6.29 -11.47 -1.68
CA TRP A 231 -6.11 -12.50 -0.66
C TRP A 231 -4.71 -12.41 -0.06
N GLY A 232 -4.56 -12.94 1.16
CA GLY A 232 -3.29 -13.02 1.89
C GLY A 232 -2.40 -14.16 1.39
N ASN A 233 -1.30 -14.45 2.11
CA ASN A 233 -0.33 -15.46 1.69
C ASN A 233 -0.71 -16.90 2.12
N SER A 234 -1.73 -17.06 2.98
CA SER A 234 -2.24 -18.35 3.42
C SER A 234 -3.67 -18.62 2.92
N GLU A 235 -3.98 -19.88 2.67
CA GLU A 235 -5.36 -20.32 2.44
C GLU A 235 -6.18 -20.26 3.74
N ASN A 236 -5.56 -20.67 4.86
CA ASN A 236 -6.18 -20.66 6.17
C ASN A 236 -5.94 -19.29 6.85
N PRO A 237 -7.01 -18.54 7.20
CA PRO A 237 -6.89 -17.25 7.89
C PRO A 237 -6.11 -17.29 9.20
N GLU A 238 -6.10 -18.42 9.91
CA GLU A 238 -5.36 -18.57 11.18
C GLU A 238 -3.84 -18.58 10.96
N ASP A 239 -3.40 -19.05 9.80
CA ASP A 239 -1.99 -19.10 9.41
C ASP A 239 -1.57 -17.81 8.68
N GLU A 240 -2.49 -16.89 8.45
CA GLU A 240 -2.20 -15.60 7.84
C GLU A 240 -1.42 -14.72 8.82
N ARG A 241 -0.38 -14.05 8.30
CA ARG A 241 0.37 -13.08 9.11
C ARG A 241 -0.56 -11.93 9.50
N ASP A 242 -0.52 -11.58 10.79
CA ASP A 242 -1.28 -10.43 11.32
C ASP A 242 -1.04 -9.14 10.53
N TYR A 243 0.12 -9.02 9.87
CA TYR A 243 0.44 -7.89 9.00
C TYR A 243 -0.60 -7.57 7.92
N TYR A 244 -1.25 -8.57 7.30
CA TYR A 244 -2.31 -8.30 6.31
C TYR A 244 -3.60 -7.77 6.93
N LYS A 245 -3.79 -7.96 8.24
CA LYS A 245 -4.89 -7.39 9.02
C LYS A 245 -4.64 -5.92 9.36
N GLU A 246 -3.39 -5.48 9.27
CA GLU A 246 -2.92 -4.17 9.71
C GLU A 246 -2.53 -3.26 8.54
N ASN A 247 -1.95 -3.80 7.46
CA ASN A 247 -1.56 -3.00 6.30
C ASN A 247 -2.75 -2.71 5.37
N ILE A 248 -2.54 -1.83 4.38
CA ILE A 248 -3.50 -1.60 3.29
C ILE A 248 -2.95 -2.12 1.96
N SER A 249 -3.81 -2.71 1.14
CA SER A 249 -3.39 -3.43 -0.05
C SER A 249 -3.32 -2.51 -1.28
N TYR A 250 -2.15 -2.39 -1.90
CA TYR A 250 -2.00 -1.66 -3.16
C TYR A 250 -2.80 -2.31 -4.30
N LYS A 251 -2.92 -3.66 -4.27
CA LYS A 251 -3.69 -4.46 -5.23
C LYS A 251 -5.19 -4.12 -5.17
N LEU A 252 -5.71 -3.93 -3.96
CA LEU A 252 -7.10 -3.49 -3.74
C LEU A 252 -7.36 -2.17 -4.46
N SER A 253 -6.49 -1.18 -4.24
CA SER A 253 -6.60 0.12 -4.91
C SER A 253 -6.48 0.01 -6.43
N THR A 254 -5.66 -0.91 -6.97
CA THR A 254 -5.59 -1.16 -8.42
C THR A 254 -6.93 -1.62 -8.99
N TYR A 255 -7.61 -2.57 -8.35
CA TYR A 255 -8.94 -3.03 -8.81
C TYR A 255 -9.99 -1.93 -8.70
N LEU A 256 -10.04 -1.25 -7.56
CA LEU A 256 -11.00 -0.18 -7.34
C LEU A 256 -10.74 1.03 -8.26
N SER A 257 -9.48 1.32 -8.59
CA SER A 257 -9.12 2.36 -9.58
C SER A 257 -9.65 2.00 -10.96
N ALA A 258 -9.68 0.72 -11.33
CA ALA A 258 -10.29 0.22 -12.55
C ALA A 258 -11.84 0.19 -12.52
N GLY A 259 -12.46 0.58 -11.40
CA GLY A 259 -13.91 0.50 -11.19
C GLY A 259 -14.41 -0.92 -10.95
N LEU A 260 -13.51 -1.89 -10.78
CA LEU A 260 -13.82 -3.31 -10.67
C LEU A 260 -14.27 -3.65 -9.23
N PRO A 261 -15.43 -4.30 -9.04
CA PRO A 261 -15.81 -4.87 -7.75
C PRO A 261 -14.78 -5.88 -7.26
N VAL A 262 -14.65 -6.03 -5.95
CA VAL A 262 -13.60 -6.87 -5.34
C VAL A 262 -14.16 -7.98 -4.48
N VAL A 263 -13.34 -9.01 -4.24
CA VAL A 263 -13.57 -10.00 -3.19
C VAL A 263 -12.35 -9.99 -2.27
N VAL A 264 -12.59 -9.78 -0.98
CA VAL A 264 -11.54 -9.61 0.03
C VAL A 264 -11.79 -10.50 1.24
N PRO A 265 -10.75 -10.89 2.00
CA PRO A 265 -10.95 -11.61 3.24
C PRO A 265 -11.54 -10.68 4.32
N ASP A 266 -12.30 -11.26 5.24
CA ASP A 266 -12.92 -10.56 6.37
C ASP A 266 -11.94 -9.95 7.38
N TYR A 267 -10.71 -10.48 7.41
CA TYR A 267 -9.63 -9.97 8.26
C TYR A 267 -8.84 -8.82 7.62
N LEU A 268 -9.04 -8.47 6.34
CA LEU A 268 -8.33 -7.36 5.70
C LEU A 268 -8.66 -6.05 6.43
N SER A 269 -7.66 -5.20 6.69
CA SER A 269 -7.88 -3.88 7.34
C SER A 269 -8.96 -3.02 6.65
N ASN A 270 -9.15 -3.25 5.34
CA ASN A 270 -10.13 -2.56 4.51
C ASN A 270 -11.49 -3.25 4.41
N ALA A 271 -11.71 -4.40 5.05
CA ALA A 271 -12.94 -5.19 4.89
C ALA A 271 -14.20 -4.38 5.21
N ASP A 272 -14.19 -3.61 6.31
CA ASP A 272 -15.31 -2.74 6.69
C ASP A 272 -15.57 -1.66 5.65
N TYR A 273 -14.50 -1.06 5.09
CA TYR A 273 -14.64 -0.08 4.02
C TYR A 273 -15.29 -0.67 2.77
N ILE A 274 -14.92 -1.89 2.38
CA ILE A 274 -15.52 -2.60 1.23
C ILE A 274 -17.00 -2.90 1.48
N ARG A 275 -17.34 -3.39 2.68
CA ARG A 275 -18.71 -3.72 3.07
C ARG A 275 -19.60 -2.48 3.12
N ASP A 276 -19.17 -1.44 3.84
CA ASP A 276 -19.96 -0.23 4.06
C ASP A 276 -20.18 0.56 2.78
N LYS A 277 -19.18 0.58 1.90
CA LYS A 277 -19.27 1.24 0.59
C LYS A 277 -19.89 0.36 -0.49
N GLY A 278 -20.15 -0.92 -0.20
CA GLY A 278 -20.72 -1.89 -1.15
C GLY A 278 -19.88 -2.05 -2.41
N LEU A 279 -18.56 -2.17 -2.25
CA LEU A 279 -17.59 -2.22 -3.37
C LEU A 279 -17.27 -3.65 -3.82
N GLY A 280 -17.92 -4.64 -3.21
CA GLY A 280 -17.53 -6.02 -3.38
C GLY A 280 -18.05 -6.91 -2.27
N PHE A 281 -17.51 -8.12 -2.24
CA PHE A 281 -17.78 -9.12 -1.23
C PHE A 281 -16.65 -9.21 -0.20
N VAL A 282 -17.04 -9.47 1.05
CA VAL A 282 -16.12 -9.83 2.12
C VAL A 282 -16.41 -11.28 2.47
N ALA A 283 -15.39 -12.14 2.38
CA ALA A 283 -15.53 -13.58 2.55
C ALA A 283 -14.56 -14.10 3.63
N SER A 284 -14.96 -15.10 4.40
CA SER A 284 -14.11 -15.73 5.41
C SER A 284 -13.19 -16.82 4.82
N SER A 285 -13.43 -17.26 3.58
CA SER A 285 -12.62 -18.26 2.88
C SER A 285 -12.71 -18.11 1.36
N LEU A 286 -11.79 -18.75 0.63
CA LEU A 286 -11.85 -18.82 -0.83
C LEU A 286 -13.06 -19.63 -1.34
N GLU A 287 -13.53 -20.61 -0.57
CA GLU A 287 -14.76 -21.35 -0.87
C GLU A 287 -15.98 -20.44 -0.79
N GLU A 288 -16.05 -19.58 0.23
CA GLU A 288 -17.10 -18.58 0.32
C GLU A 288 -16.98 -17.53 -0.79
N ALA A 289 -15.76 -17.07 -1.09
CA ALA A 289 -15.51 -16.16 -2.20
C ALA A 289 -16.03 -16.73 -3.54
N ASN A 290 -15.76 -18.01 -3.81
CA ASN A 290 -16.30 -18.72 -4.95
C ASN A 290 -17.83 -18.73 -4.95
N ARG A 291 -18.46 -19.13 -3.83
CA ARG A 291 -19.92 -19.17 -3.71
C ARG A 291 -20.56 -17.80 -3.94
N LEU A 292 -20.02 -16.75 -3.34
CA LEU A 292 -20.52 -15.38 -3.49
C LEU A 292 -20.47 -14.91 -4.95
N VAL A 293 -19.40 -15.22 -5.69
CA VAL A 293 -19.32 -14.88 -7.12
C VAL A 293 -20.27 -15.73 -7.97
N GLN A 294 -20.44 -17.01 -7.65
CA GLN A 294 -21.39 -17.90 -8.35
C GLN A 294 -22.85 -17.50 -8.11
N ASP A 295 -23.20 -17.05 -6.91
CA ASP A 295 -24.58 -16.69 -6.55
C ASP A 295 -24.93 -15.25 -6.94
N CYS A 296 -23.93 -14.40 -7.17
CA CYS A 296 -24.11 -13.00 -7.55
C CYS A 296 -24.99 -12.84 -8.80
N THR A 297 -25.94 -11.91 -8.74
CA THR A 297 -26.77 -11.54 -9.90
C THR A 297 -26.17 -10.37 -10.67
N GLU A 298 -26.60 -10.19 -11.92
CA GLU A 298 -26.19 -9.07 -12.75
C GLU A 298 -26.59 -7.72 -12.13
N GLU A 299 -27.75 -7.65 -11.47
CA GLU A 299 -28.21 -6.46 -10.77
C GLU A 299 -27.35 -6.10 -9.55
N GLU A 300 -26.96 -7.11 -8.75
CA GLU A 300 -26.04 -6.93 -7.62
C GLU A 300 -24.68 -6.43 -8.11
N TYR A 301 -24.14 -7.05 -9.15
CA TYR A 301 -22.89 -6.62 -9.77
C TYR A 301 -22.96 -5.19 -10.31
N ALA A 302 -24.03 -4.85 -11.04
CA ALA A 302 -24.23 -3.50 -11.56
C ALA A 302 -24.32 -2.45 -10.44
N GLN A 303 -24.89 -2.81 -9.29
CA GLN A 303 -24.88 -1.94 -8.10
C GLN A 303 -23.46 -1.74 -7.55
N MET A 304 -22.66 -2.81 -7.46
CA MET A 304 -21.27 -2.72 -7.01
C MET A 304 -20.43 -1.86 -7.96
N VAL A 305 -20.54 -2.05 -9.28
CA VAL A 305 -19.84 -1.25 -10.30
C VAL A 305 -20.19 0.24 -10.17
N ARG A 306 -21.48 0.57 -10.01
CA ARG A 306 -21.91 1.98 -9.81
C ARG A 306 -21.26 2.61 -8.58
N LYS A 307 -21.16 1.87 -7.47
CA LYS A 307 -20.50 2.34 -6.24
C LYS A 307 -18.98 2.43 -6.41
N ALA A 308 -18.38 1.45 -7.07
CA ALA A 308 -16.95 1.41 -7.38
C ALA A 308 -16.51 2.56 -8.27
N HIS A 309 -17.35 3.06 -9.18
CA HIS A 309 -17.04 4.22 -10.01
C HIS A 309 -16.72 5.49 -9.19
N TYR A 310 -17.45 5.73 -8.09
CA TYR A 310 -17.15 6.88 -7.22
C TYR A 310 -15.83 6.69 -6.45
N THR A 311 -15.59 5.48 -5.93
CA THR A 311 -14.31 5.16 -5.28
C THR A 311 -13.13 5.24 -6.26
N SER A 312 -13.30 4.76 -7.49
CA SER A 312 -12.33 4.91 -8.59
C SER A 312 -12.00 6.38 -8.83
N TYR A 313 -13.02 7.25 -8.89
CA TYR A 313 -12.80 8.69 -9.03
C TYR A 313 -11.94 9.25 -7.89
N LEU A 314 -12.17 8.83 -6.64
CA LEU A 314 -11.35 9.27 -5.50
C LEU A 314 -9.90 8.80 -5.63
N ILE A 315 -9.69 7.51 -5.91
CA ILE A 315 -8.37 6.88 -6.01
C ILE A 315 -7.54 7.48 -7.17
N ARG A 316 -8.13 7.59 -8.37
CA ARG A 316 -7.38 8.04 -9.56
C ARG A 316 -7.01 9.52 -9.54
N ASN A 317 -7.65 10.31 -8.68
CA ASN A 317 -7.39 11.74 -8.51
C ASN A 317 -6.61 12.07 -7.22
N GLY A 318 -6.16 11.05 -6.48
CA GLY A 318 -5.29 11.25 -5.31
C GLY A 318 -6.02 11.75 -4.05
N TYR A 319 -7.33 11.52 -3.91
CA TYR A 319 -8.11 12.14 -2.84
C TYR A 319 -7.78 11.58 -1.44
N PHE A 320 -7.37 10.31 -1.33
CA PHE A 320 -6.99 9.75 -0.03
C PHE A 320 -5.72 10.41 0.51
N THR A 321 -4.72 10.58 -0.35
CA THR A 321 -3.45 11.24 -0.07
C THR A 321 -3.65 12.74 0.15
N LYS A 322 -4.48 13.42 -0.66
CA LYS A 322 -4.84 14.84 -0.46
C LYS A 322 -5.51 15.05 0.89
N LYS A 323 -6.46 14.18 1.27
CA LYS A 323 -7.13 14.26 2.56
C LYS A 323 -6.15 14.04 3.71
N LEU A 324 -5.35 12.98 3.64
CA LEU A 324 -4.32 12.64 4.63
C LEU A 324 -3.34 13.79 4.83
N PHE A 325 -2.89 14.43 3.76
CA PHE A 325 -2.00 15.58 3.81
C PHE A 325 -2.64 16.75 4.59
N VAL A 326 -3.88 17.12 4.24
CA VAL A 326 -4.60 18.21 4.92
C VAL A 326 -4.87 17.89 6.39
N ASP A 327 -5.41 16.70 6.67
CA ASP A 327 -5.69 16.25 8.04
C ASP A 327 -4.41 16.28 8.91
N THR A 328 -3.28 15.82 8.35
CA THR A 328 -2.00 15.78 9.05
C THR A 328 -1.50 17.18 9.39
N ILE A 329 -1.56 18.12 8.44
CA ILE A 329 -1.13 19.51 8.69
C ILE A 329 -1.98 20.14 9.78
N MET A 330 -3.30 19.94 9.75
CA MET A 330 -4.21 20.47 10.76
C MET A 330 -3.89 19.89 12.16
N ALA A 331 -3.65 18.58 12.25
CA ALA A 331 -3.33 17.92 13.51
C ALA A 331 -1.95 18.29 14.10
N LEU A 332 -1.01 18.79 13.29
CA LEU A 332 0.31 19.26 13.74
C LEU A 332 0.28 20.64 14.43
N ASP A 333 -0.78 21.42 14.21
CA ASP A 333 -0.94 22.77 14.76
C ASP A 333 -1.86 22.83 15.99
N GLU A 334 -2.69 21.80 16.20
CA GLU A 334 -3.42 21.54 17.46
C GLU A 334 -2.48 21.10 18.60
#